data_AF-E3J5V1-F1
#
_entry.id   AF-E3J5V1-F1
#
_cell.length_a   1.000
_cell.length_b   1.000
_cell.length_c   1.000
_cell.angle_alpha   90.00
_cell.angle_beta   90.00
_cell.angle_gamma   90.00
#
_symmetry.space_group_name_H-M   'P 1'
#
loop_
_entity.id
_entity.type
_entity.pdbx_description
1 polymer ?
#
loop_
_entity_poly.entity_id
_entity_poly.type
_entity_poly.pdbx_seq_one_letter_code
_entity_poly.pdbx_strand_id
1 'polypeptide(L)'
;MAKETVIQGIVVKGGEPVSSGYARLLDEGGDFTAEVPLSATGQFRFFARPGTWTVRALVPGASGEQKVFARQGEPVEARVEVSA
;
A
#
# COMPACT_ATOMS: atom_id res chain seq x y z
N MET A 1 24.21 -3.37 10.29
CA MET A 1 23.31 -3.69 9.15
C MET A 1 21.97 -3.02 9.44
N ALA A 2 21.59 -1.97 8.71
CA ALA A 2 20.27 -1.37 8.88
C ALA A 2 19.24 -2.31 8.24
N LYS A 3 18.25 -2.78 9.00
CA LYS A 3 17.12 -3.51 8.42
C LYS A 3 16.19 -2.52 7.72
N GLU A 4 15.69 -2.91 6.56
CA GLU A 4 14.75 -2.11 5.77
C GLU A 4 13.39 -2.03 6.47
N THR A 5 12.68 -0.91 6.29
CA THR A 5 11.28 -0.77 6.69
C THR A 5 10.44 -0.99 5.45
N VAL A 6 9.73 -2.11 5.41
CA VAL A 6 8.99 -2.55 4.22
C VAL A 6 7.51 -2.47 4.51
N ILE A 7 6.76 -1.84 3.62
CA ILE A 7 5.30 -1.90 3.61
C ILE A 7 4.91 -2.66 2.36
N GLN A 8 4.24 -3.79 2.52
CA GLN A 8 3.79 -4.60 1.41
C GLN A 8 2.37 -5.07 1.65
N GLY A 9 1.73 -5.58 0.62
CA GLY A 9 0.35 -5.97 0.77
C GLY A 9 -0.33 -6.31 -0.53
N ILE A 10 -1.65 -6.42 -0.45
CA ILE A 10 -2.53 -6.75 -1.56
C ILE A 10 -3.72 -5.79 -1.61
N VAL A 11 -4.11 -5.42 -2.82
CA VAL A 11 -5.36 -4.72 -3.10
C VAL A 11 -6.43 -5.72 -3.50
N VAL A 12 -7.59 -5.62 -2.88
CA VAL A 12 -8.74 -6.52 -3.09
C VAL A 12 -10.03 -5.73 -3.32
N LYS A 13 -10.95 -6.29 -4.09
CA LYS A 13 -12.30 -5.77 -4.33
C LYS A 13 -13.31 -6.88 -4.16
N GLY A 14 -14.21 -6.75 -3.19
CA GLY A 14 -15.16 -7.81 -2.85
C GLY A 14 -14.47 -9.11 -2.42
N GLY A 15 -13.28 -9.00 -1.82
CA GLY A 15 -12.47 -10.16 -1.43
C GLY A 15 -11.54 -10.73 -2.52
N GLU A 16 -11.68 -10.33 -3.78
CA GLU A 16 -10.85 -10.81 -4.89
C GLU A 16 -9.67 -9.87 -5.17
N PRO A 17 -8.45 -10.39 -5.47
CA PRO A 17 -7.31 -9.56 -5.84
C PRO A 17 -7.56 -8.70 -7.08
N VAL A 18 -7.13 -7.44 -7.05
CA VAL A 18 -7.22 -6.53 -8.20
C VAL A 18 -5.91 -6.52 -8.98
N SER A 19 -5.94 -6.99 -10.23
CA SER A 19 -4.74 -7.17 -11.06
C SER A 19 -4.26 -5.92 -11.81
N SER A 20 -4.93 -4.78 -11.67
CA SER A 20 -4.60 -3.54 -12.38
C SER A 20 -4.88 -2.30 -11.54
N GLY A 21 -4.03 -1.29 -11.68
CA GLY A 21 -4.09 -0.06 -10.92
C GLY A 21 -2.76 0.25 -10.24
N TYR A 22 -2.81 1.17 -9.28
CA TYR A 22 -1.63 1.70 -8.60
C TYR A 22 -1.88 1.74 -7.09
N ALA A 23 -0.83 1.48 -6.31
CA ALA A 23 -0.79 1.84 -4.91
C ALA A 23 0.01 3.13 -4.76
N ARG A 24 -0.50 4.07 -3.97
CA ARG A 24 0.18 5.29 -3.55
C ARG A 24 0.52 5.21 -2.08
N LEU A 25 1.70 5.68 -1.73
CA LEU A 25 2.11 5.88 -0.36
C LEU A 25 2.02 7.36 -0.01
N LEU A 26 1.26 7.67 1.03
CA LEU A 26 1.09 9.01 1.58
C LEU A 26 1.68 9.05 2.98
N ASP A 27 2.33 10.16 3.35
CA ASP A 27 2.84 10.36 4.70
C ASP A 27 1.72 10.63 5.72
N GLU A 28 2.10 10.95 6.97
CA GLU A 28 1.15 11.22 8.06
C GLU A 28 0.23 12.42 7.78
N GLY A 29 0.70 13.42 7.02
CA GLY A 29 -0.08 14.57 6.58
C GLY A 29 -1.01 14.28 5.40
N GLY A 30 -0.85 13.11 4.76
CA GLY A 30 -1.56 12.74 3.54
C GLY A 30 -0.84 13.17 2.27
N ASP A 31 0.40 13.66 2.38
CA ASP A 31 1.17 14.12 1.23
C ASP A 31 1.74 12.93 0.44
N PHE A 32 1.65 13.04 -0.88
CA PHE A 32 2.12 12.01 -1.80
C PHE A 32 3.63 11.82 -1.71
N THR A 33 4.06 10.58 -1.45
CA THR A 33 5.48 10.22 -1.33
C THR A 33 5.96 9.30 -2.44
N ALA A 34 5.17 8.28 -2.82
CA ALA A 34 5.54 7.32 -3.86
C ALA A 34 4.31 6.67 -4.50
N GLU A 35 4.50 6.11 -5.69
CA GLU A 35 3.50 5.28 -6.39
C GLU A 35 4.19 4.06 -6.99
N VAL A 36 3.53 2.90 -6.90
CA VAL A 36 3.94 1.67 -7.58
C VAL A 36 2.75 1.04 -8.29
N PRO A 37 2.94 0.45 -9.49
CA PRO A 37 1.91 -0.35 -10.12
C PRO A 37 1.62 -1.61 -9.30
N LEU A 38 0.37 -2.06 -9.33
CA LEU A 38 0.01 -3.37 -8.78
C LEU A 38 0.56 -4.48 -9.67
N SER A 39 0.98 -5.58 -9.06
CA SER A 39 1.28 -6.81 -9.79
C SER A 39 -0.01 -7.47 -10.32
N ALA A 40 0.15 -8.51 -11.16
CA ALA A 40 -0.97 -9.29 -11.68
C ALA A 40 -1.85 -9.94 -10.59
N THR A 41 -1.33 -10.09 -9.37
CA THR A 41 -2.05 -10.63 -8.19
C THR A 41 -2.42 -9.54 -7.19
N GLY A 42 -2.41 -8.26 -7.61
CA GLY A 42 -2.79 -7.12 -6.77
C GLY A 42 -1.79 -6.74 -5.69
N GLN A 43 -0.61 -7.36 -5.68
CA GLN A 43 0.42 -7.07 -4.69
C GLN A 43 1.17 -5.77 -4.98
N PHE A 44 1.63 -5.12 -3.92
CA PHE A 44 2.52 -3.95 -3.96
C PHE A 44 3.59 -4.03 -2.87
N ARG A 45 4.68 -3.25 -3.02
CA ARG A 45 5.74 -3.10 -2.02
C ARG A 45 6.35 -1.70 -2.07
N PHE A 46 6.53 -1.10 -0.90
CA PHE A 46 7.25 0.14 -0.67
C PHE A 46 8.39 -0.07 0.32
N PHE A 47 9.45 0.70 0.13
CA PHE A 47 10.50 0.90 1.11
C PHE A 47 10.35 2.31 1.68
N ALA A 48 10.13 2.40 2.98
CA ALA A 48 9.78 3.65 3.65
C ALA A 48 10.67 3.90 4.86
N ARG A 49 10.50 5.06 5.50
CA ARG A 49 11.04 5.29 6.84
C ARG A 49 10.07 4.70 7.88
N PRO A 50 10.54 4.35 9.10
CA PRO A 50 9.65 4.04 10.20
C PRO A 50 8.67 5.19 10.47
N GLY A 51 7.41 4.86 10.73
CA GLY A 51 6.37 5.87 10.97
C GLY A 51 5.00 5.45 10.48
N THR A 52 4.05 6.38 10.59
CA THR A 52 2.68 6.23 10.09
C THR A 52 2.63 6.56 8.61
N TRP A 53 1.97 5.71 7.85
CA TRP A 53 1.75 5.90 6.42
C TRP A 53 0.31 5.55 6.06
N THR A 54 -0.15 6.08 4.93
CA THR A 54 -1.41 5.67 4.30
C THR A 54 -1.11 5.05 2.95
N VAL A 55 -1.56 3.82 2.73
CA VAL A 55 -1.56 3.20 1.40
C VAL A 55 -2.90 3.47 0.75
N ARG A 56 -2.91 4.21 -0.35
CA ARG A 56 -4.09 4.49 -1.16
C ARG A 56 -4.04 3.67 -2.44
N ALA A 57 -4.98 2.76 -2.64
CA ALA A 57 -5.14 2.03 -3.88
C ALA A 57 -6.08 2.78 -4.83
N LEU A 58 -5.65 2.92 -6.08
CA LEU A 58 -6.39 3.52 -7.18
C LEU A 58 -6.50 2.49 -8.30
N VAL A 59 -7.72 2.00 -8.53
CA VAL A 59 -8.00 0.99 -9.55
C VAL A 59 -9.12 1.50 -10.46
N PRO A 60 -9.36 0.89 -11.64
CA PRO A 60 -10.44 1.31 -12.51
C PRO A 60 -11.80 1.32 -11.80
N GLY A 61 -12.39 2.50 -11.63
CA GLY A 61 -13.72 2.70 -11.05
C GLY A 61 -13.85 2.41 -9.55
N ALA A 62 -12.75 2.33 -8.80
CA ALA A 62 -12.78 2.17 -7.34
C ALA A 62 -11.50 2.69 -6.68
N SER A 63 -11.59 3.03 -5.39
CA SER A 63 -10.42 3.39 -4.58
C SER A 63 -10.58 2.90 -3.15
N GLY A 64 -9.48 2.89 -2.40
CA GLY A 64 -9.47 2.46 -1.02
C GLY A 64 -8.20 2.88 -0.33
N GLU A 65 -8.25 3.00 0.99
CA GLU A 65 -7.11 3.43 1.80
C GLU A 65 -6.96 2.55 3.03
N GLN A 66 -5.70 2.30 3.38
CA GLN A 66 -5.35 1.61 4.61
C GLN A 66 -4.21 2.36 5.30
N LYS A 67 -4.44 2.80 6.55
CA LYS A 67 -3.37 3.30 7.41
C LYS A 67 -2.55 2.15 7.94
N VAL A 68 -1.23 2.35 7.97
CA VAL A 68 -0.25 1.37 8.44
C VAL A 68 0.80 2.05 9.29
N PHE A 69 1.35 1.31 10.25
CA PHE A 69 2.49 1.76 11.05
C PHE A 69 3.71 0.90 10.74
N ALA A 70 4.71 1.50 10.09
CA ALA A 70 5.90 0.80 9.65
C ALA A 70 7.02 0.89 10.67
N ARG A 71 7.68 -0.23 10.95
CA ARG A 71 8.77 -0.35 11.91
C ARG A 71 10.03 -0.85 11.22
N GLN A 72 11.18 -0.42 11.74
CA GLN A 72 12.45 -0.84 11.18
C GLN A 72 12.65 -2.35 11.35
N GLY A 73 12.87 -3.05 10.23
CA GLY A 73 13.16 -4.49 10.23
C GLY A 73 11.98 -5.41 10.49
N GLU A 74 10.76 -4.88 10.42
CA GLU A 74 9.51 -5.63 10.46
C GLU A 74 8.67 -5.23 9.24
N PRO A 75 8.51 -6.12 8.25
CA PRO A 75 7.61 -5.88 7.13
C PRO A 75 6.16 -5.75 7.63
N VAL A 76 5.47 -4.71 7.20
CA VAL A 76 4.03 -4.57 7.43
C VAL A 76 3.27 -5.20 6.28
N GLU A 77 2.32 -6.07 6.60
CA GLU A 77 1.36 -6.62 5.66
C GLU A 77 0.07 -5.78 5.70
N ALA A 78 -0.28 -5.21 4.55
CA ALA A 78 -1.46 -4.39 4.36
C ALA A 78 -2.46 -5.07 3.43
N ARG A 79 -3.74 -5.04 3.79
CA ARG A 79 -4.84 -5.41 2.90
C ARG A 79 -5.65 -4.15 2.63
N VAL A 80 -5.68 -3.72 1.37
CA VAL A 80 -6.43 -2.52 0.95
C VAL A 80 -7.67 -2.98 0.22
N GLU A 81 -8.84 -2.80 0.84
CA GLU A 81 -10.12 -3.03 0.18
C GLU A 81 -10.50 -1.79 -0.64
N VAL A 82 -10.84 -1.98 -1.91
CA VAL A 82 -11.32 -0.89 -2.77
C VAL A 82 -12.81 -1.03 -3.04
N SER A 83 -13.50 0.10 -2.99
CA SER A 83 -14.92 0.22 -3.32
C SER A 83 -15.13 1.41 -4.26
N ALA A 84 -16.23 1.38 -5.00
CA ALA A 84 -16.65 2.48 -5.88
C ALA A 84 -17.20 3.65 -5.05
#